data_AF-A0A2M7UBI2-F1
#
_entry.id   AF-A0A2M7UBI2-F1
#
_cell.length_a   1.000
_cell.length_b   1.000
_cell.length_c   1.000
_cell.angle_alpha   90.00
_cell.angle_beta   90.00
_cell.angle_gamma   90.00
#
_symmetry.space_group_name_H-M   'P 1'
#
loop_
_entity.id
_entity.type
_entity.pdbx_description
1 polymer ?
#
loop_
_entity_poly.entity_id
_entity_poly.type
_entity_poly.pdbx_seq_one_letter_code
_entity_poly.pdbx_strand_id
1 'polypeptide(L)'
;MKRVFLLFFLLAIIIVPVFLVRADELEDVSRALESLRKDLSSKEANYQQLNTRLNDIKKRVSNLGIEITKKEDEVKKGEEALDYQKNLLNERAISYYKNINKNSLNLLTVLTSNNLSESLRGFFYQQSLVDQDKNTIIKVVLYIKNLEEIKANLETKKNQLSALKQEIDAQSKILSGQISQTRTQIAQLSARQQELIAAKLASVPVPRSAETTLGGCKSDIDTDPGFGSRFAFFSFGVPNKVGLNQYGAKGRAESGQDYEAILKAYYNFDEIKKADTNIQIRVDGHESYNLEDYIKRIYEVPESWDIKALKAQAIAARSYALAYTNNGAGSICDSEQCQVFHDQPKTGAWDQAVRETEGLAMYQGGSPIKAWFSSTHGGVVLSSSEIGWSGTSWTKHLIDTSSGSAGSFSDLQSNAYDKSSPWFYCDWGYRSQYNNTAWLKPEEVADIVNTFILYSLDKNTIIHLSQTDKNISDAWSADQVKQEIRNRGGSPMDSVNSISVSWDGYGIARTINIDGRSFDAQKFKNLFNMRAPANIQIKPACNPSVELDCSSYALFNVEKR
;
A
#
# COMPACT_ATOMS: atom_id res chain seq x y z
N MET A 1 -8.31 -13.14 63.17
CA MET A 1 -8.18 -14.56 62.77
C MET A 1 -7.43 -14.57 61.43
N LYS A 2 -6.12 -14.83 61.45
CA LYS A 2 -5.48 -16.09 60.98
C LYS A 2 -5.78 -16.35 59.47
N ARG A 3 -4.82 -16.10 58.57
CA ARG A 3 -3.81 -17.08 58.03
C ARG A 3 -4.51 -18.08 57.08
N VAL A 4 -4.13 -18.35 55.82
CA VAL A 4 -2.81 -18.76 55.27
C VAL A 4 -2.97 -19.12 53.76
N PHE A 5 -1.94 -18.81 52.94
CA PHE A 5 -1.44 -19.46 51.69
C PHE A 5 -2.40 -19.74 50.50
N LEU A 6 -1.99 -19.68 49.22
CA LEU A 6 -0.81 -20.29 48.59
C LEU A 6 -0.42 -19.59 47.28
N LEU A 7 0.88 -19.34 47.11
CA LEU A 7 1.57 -19.20 45.82
C LEU A 7 1.61 -20.58 45.13
N PHE A 8 1.22 -20.65 43.86
CA PHE A 8 1.66 -21.71 42.95
C PHE A 8 2.15 -21.10 41.64
N PHE A 9 3.46 -21.18 41.45
CA PHE A 9 4.12 -21.12 40.16
C PHE A 9 3.66 -22.35 39.37
N LEU A 10 3.11 -22.18 38.17
CA LEU A 10 3.07 -23.27 37.20
C LEU A 10 3.44 -22.74 35.82
N LEU A 11 4.55 -23.30 35.35
CA LEU A 11 5.13 -23.24 34.02
C LEU A 11 4.03 -23.39 32.95
N ALA A 12 3.66 -22.31 32.27
CA ALA A 12 2.86 -22.39 31.06
C ALA A 12 3.82 -22.60 29.89
N ILE A 13 4.02 -23.86 29.52
CA ILE A 13 4.57 -24.25 28.22
C ILE A 13 3.67 -23.59 27.17
N ILE A 14 4.24 -22.67 26.39
CA ILE A 14 3.61 -22.10 25.20
C ILE A 14 3.51 -23.24 24.18
N ILE A 15 2.42 -23.99 24.24
CA ILE A 15 1.95 -24.77 23.11
C ILE A 15 1.19 -23.79 22.23
N VAL A 16 1.82 -23.35 21.15
CA VAL A 16 1.12 -22.64 20.07
C VAL A 16 0.04 -23.60 19.55
N PRO A 17 -1.26 -23.28 19.67
CA PRO A 17 -2.27 -24.10 19.04
C PRO A 17 -2.10 -23.93 17.54
N VAL A 18 -1.77 -25.01 16.84
CA VAL A 18 -1.99 -25.09 15.40
C VAL A 18 -3.50 -25.07 15.22
N PHE A 19 -4.07 -23.88 15.05
CA PHE A 19 -5.44 -23.74 14.63
C PHE A 19 -5.53 -24.30 13.21
N LEU A 20 -6.19 -25.44 13.07
CA LEU A 20 -6.72 -25.90 11.78
C LEU A 20 -7.66 -24.81 11.27
N VAL A 21 -7.14 -23.92 10.44
CA VAL A 21 -7.94 -22.96 9.68
C VAL A 21 -8.87 -23.77 8.79
N ARG A 22 -10.18 -23.65 9.01
CA ARG A 22 -11.16 -24.32 8.15
C ARG A 22 -11.18 -23.61 6.79
N ALA A 23 -11.18 -24.40 5.72
CA ALA A 23 -11.24 -23.92 4.33
C ALA A 23 -12.37 -22.89 4.12
N ASP A 24 -13.53 -23.18 4.71
CA ASP A 24 -14.76 -22.39 4.61
C ASP A 24 -14.62 -20.97 5.18
N GLU A 25 -13.85 -20.78 6.26
CA GLU A 25 -13.75 -19.49 6.95
C GLU A 25 -13.13 -18.41 6.05
N LEU A 26 -12.12 -18.77 5.27
CA LEU A 26 -11.41 -17.82 4.42
C LEU A 26 -12.19 -17.47 3.15
N GLU A 27 -12.88 -18.45 2.58
CA GLU A 27 -13.77 -18.22 1.45
C GLU A 27 -14.96 -17.33 1.86
N ASP A 28 -15.55 -17.60 3.02
CA ASP A 28 -16.64 -16.80 3.58
C ASP A 28 -16.21 -15.36 3.89
N VAL A 29 -15.02 -15.17 4.48
CA VAL A 29 -14.44 -13.83 4.73
C VAL A 29 -14.20 -13.09 3.41
N SER A 30 -13.70 -13.77 2.38
CA SER A 30 -13.44 -13.18 1.06
C SER A 30 -14.75 -12.75 0.37
N ARG A 31 -15.79 -13.61 0.39
CA ARG A 31 -17.12 -13.29 -0.14
C ARG A 31 -17.76 -12.12 0.62
N ALA A 32 -17.62 -12.09 1.95
CA ALA A 32 -18.12 -10.99 2.77
C ALA A 32 -17.42 -9.65 2.46
N LEU A 33 -16.10 -9.67 2.26
CA LEU A 33 -15.33 -8.47 1.86
C LEU A 33 -15.76 -7.93 0.50
N GLU A 34 -15.96 -8.79 -0.49
CA GLU A 34 -16.41 -8.36 -1.82
C GLU A 34 -17.80 -7.70 -1.75
N SER A 35 -18.74 -8.31 -1.03
CA SER A 35 -20.07 -7.76 -0.79
C SER A 35 -20.02 -6.39 -0.10
N LEU A 36 -19.24 -6.27 0.98
CA LEU A 36 -19.10 -5.01 1.72
C LEU A 36 -18.41 -3.91 0.90
N ARG A 37 -17.42 -4.25 0.07
CA ARG A 37 -16.77 -3.28 -0.84
C ARG A 37 -17.74 -2.76 -1.90
N LYS A 38 -18.59 -3.63 -2.45
CA LYS A 38 -19.64 -3.26 -3.41
C LYS A 38 -20.70 -2.36 -2.76
N ASP A 39 -21.14 -2.71 -1.55
CA ASP A 39 -22.08 -1.91 -0.77
C ASP A 39 -21.49 -0.54 -0.39
N LEU A 40 -20.22 -0.48 0.03
CA LEU A 40 -19.51 0.77 0.32
C LEU A 40 -19.46 1.68 -0.91
N SER A 41 -19.06 1.15 -2.06
CA SER A 41 -18.99 1.91 -3.33
C SER A 41 -20.35 2.50 -3.71
N SER A 42 -21.42 1.71 -3.57
CA SER A 42 -22.79 2.19 -3.81
C SER A 42 -23.22 3.27 -2.82
N LYS A 43 -22.93 3.09 -1.53
CA LYS A 43 -23.23 4.08 -0.46
C LYS A 43 -22.45 5.37 -0.64
N GLU A 44 -21.18 5.30 -1.03
CA GLU A 44 -20.34 6.47 -1.30
C GLU A 44 -20.85 7.25 -2.52
N ALA A 45 -21.23 6.56 -3.61
CA ALA A 45 -21.85 7.21 -4.78
C ALA A 45 -23.18 7.90 -4.42
N ASN A 46 -24.04 7.22 -3.64
CA ASN A 46 -25.30 7.78 -3.16
C ASN A 46 -25.07 8.99 -2.23
N TYR A 47 -24.08 8.92 -1.35
CA TYR A 47 -23.70 10.02 -0.46
C TYR A 47 -23.20 11.24 -1.25
N GLN A 48 -22.38 11.03 -2.29
CA GLN A 48 -21.92 12.12 -3.16
C GLN A 48 -23.07 12.78 -3.93
N GLN A 49 -24.00 11.97 -4.47
CA GLN A 49 -25.18 12.49 -5.16
C GLN A 49 -26.10 13.25 -4.21
N LEU A 50 -26.32 12.72 -3.00
CA LEU A 50 -27.11 13.38 -1.96
C LEU A 50 -26.45 14.69 -1.53
N ASN A 51 -25.14 14.71 -1.28
CA ASN A 51 -24.41 15.90 -0.87
C ASN A 51 -24.44 17.00 -1.97
N THR A 52 -24.40 16.60 -3.25
CA THR A 52 -24.55 17.53 -4.37
C THR A 52 -25.94 18.16 -4.40
N ARG A 53 -27.00 17.34 -4.31
CA ARG A 53 -28.40 17.82 -4.22
C ARG A 53 -28.61 18.70 -2.98
N LEU A 54 -27.97 18.34 -1.87
CA LEU A 54 -28.04 19.03 -0.59
C LEU A 54 -27.38 20.41 -0.66
N ASN A 55 -26.25 20.53 -1.36
CA ASN A 55 -25.61 21.82 -1.64
C ASN A 55 -26.48 22.72 -2.53
N ASP A 56 -27.15 22.15 -3.52
CA ASP A 56 -28.11 22.91 -4.36
C ASP A 56 -29.33 23.35 -3.56
N ILE A 57 -29.86 22.50 -2.69
CA ILE A 57 -30.94 22.86 -1.76
C ILE A 57 -30.45 23.97 -0.81
N LYS A 58 -29.27 23.84 -0.20
CA LYS A 58 -28.68 24.87 0.67
C LYS A 58 -28.53 26.22 -0.04
N LYS A 59 -28.11 26.23 -1.32
CA LYS A 59 -28.05 27.45 -2.14
C LYS A 59 -29.43 28.05 -2.38
N ARG A 60 -30.43 27.25 -2.78
CA ARG A 60 -31.82 27.71 -2.97
C ARG A 60 -32.41 28.26 -1.68
N VAL A 61 -32.15 27.58 -0.56
CA VAL A 61 -32.57 27.97 0.80
C VAL A 61 -31.90 29.27 1.24
N SER A 62 -30.60 29.45 0.95
CA SER A 62 -29.89 30.70 1.21
C SER A 62 -30.46 31.86 0.40
N ASN A 63 -30.75 31.62 -0.88
CA ASN A 63 -31.37 32.63 -1.76
C ASN A 63 -32.77 33.00 -1.29
N LEU A 64 -33.59 32.01 -0.89
CA LEU A 64 -34.90 32.24 -0.28
C LEU A 64 -34.77 33.01 1.04
N GLY A 65 -33.75 32.75 1.85
CA GLY A 65 -33.46 33.52 3.06
C GLY A 65 -33.20 35.00 2.76
N ILE A 66 -32.43 35.30 1.71
CA ILE A 66 -32.16 36.67 1.26
C ILE A 66 -33.45 37.35 0.76
N GLU A 67 -34.30 36.63 0.02
CA GLU A 67 -35.60 37.14 -0.42
C GLU A 67 -36.56 37.39 0.75
N ILE A 68 -36.56 36.51 1.76
CA ILE A 68 -37.33 36.67 3.00
C ILE A 68 -36.88 37.94 3.73
N THR A 69 -35.58 38.14 3.92
CA THR A 69 -35.06 39.36 4.58
C THR A 69 -35.42 40.64 3.83
N LYS A 70 -35.36 40.64 2.49
CA LYS A 70 -35.82 41.78 1.68
C LYS A 70 -37.31 42.05 1.89
N LYS A 71 -38.13 40.99 1.95
CA LYS A 71 -39.57 41.13 2.23
C LYS A 71 -39.85 41.54 3.67
N GLU A 72 -39.06 41.10 4.65
CA GLU A 72 -39.13 41.58 6.04
C GLU A 72 -38.88 43.09 6.09
N ASP A 73 -37.90 43.60 5.35
CA ASP A 73 -37.63 45.04 5.24
C ASP A 73 -38.76 45.81 4.53
N GLU A 74 -39.34 45.25 3.46
CA GLU A 74 -40.51 45.83 2.78
C GLU A 74 -41.74 45.87 3.68
N VAL A 75 -41.98 44.79 4.44
CA VAL A 75 -43.06 44.71 5.43
C VAL A 75 -42.83 45.72 6.54
N LYS A 76 -41.61 45.83 7.08
CA LYS A 76 -41.26 46.80 8.13
C LYS A 76 -41.52 48.23 7.67
N LYS A 77 -41.08 48.60 6.46
CA LYS A 77 -41.39 49.91 5.86
C LYS A 77 -42.89 50.12 5.67
N GLY A 78 -43.62 49.06 5.31
CA GLY A 78 -45.07 49.10 5.21
C GLY A 78 -45.79 49.25 6.55
N GLU A 79 -45.26 48.63 7.62
CA GLU A 79 -45.75 48.79 9.00
C GLU A 79 -45.47 50.19 9.54
N GLU A 80 -44.31 50.77 9.25
CA GLU A 80 -44.01 52.16 9.59
C GLU A 80 -44.98 53.13 8.91
N ALA A 81 -45.38 52.84 7.66
CA ALA A 81 -46.40 53.61 6.94
C ALA A 81 -47.85 53.29 7.40
N LEU A 82 -48.08 52.15 8.07
CA LEU A 82 -49.40 51.65 8.42
C LEU A 82 -50.11 52.54 9.44
N ASP A 83 -49.38 53.13 10.39
CA ASP A 83 -49.97 54.01 11.41
C ASP A 83 -50.58 55.27 10.77
N TYR A 84 -49.85 55.88 9.84
CA TYR A 84 -50.34 56.98 9.02
C TYR A 84 -51.55 56.58 8.17
N GLN A 85 -51.51 55.41 7.52
CA GLN A 85 -52.62 54.92 6.70
C GLN A 85 -53.87 54.59 7.53
N LYS A 86 -53.74 54.05 8.75
CA LYS A 86 -54.85 53.82 9.69
C LYS A 86 -55.50 55.13 10.13
N ASN A 87 -54.69 56.14 10.45
CA ASN A 87 -55.19 57.47 10.79
C ASN A 87 -55.92 58.13 9.61
N LEU A 88 -55.33 58.07 8.41
CA LEU A 88 -55.94 58.55 7.17
C LEU A 88 -57.25 57.81 6.85
N LEU A 89 -57.30 56.49 7.03
CA LEU A 89 -58.51 55.69 6.84
C LEU A 89 -59.63 56.14 7.79
N ASN A 90 -59.31 56.33 9.08
CA ASN A 90 -60.26 56.80 10.07
C ASN A 90 -60.80 58.20 9.70
N GLU A 91 -59.92 59.13 9.32
CA GLU A 91 -60.32 60.47 8.88
C GLU A 91 -61.22 60.45 7.64
N ARG A 92 -60.83 59.67 6.61
CA ARG A 92 -61.58 59.55 5.35
C ARG A 92 -62.92 58.84 5.56
N ALA A 93 -62.98 57.82 6.41
CA ALA A 93 -64.22 57.13 6.76
C ALA A 93 -65.21 58.06 7.48
N ILE A 94 -64.72 58.90 8.41
CA ILE A 94 -65.53 59.91 9.08
C ILE A 94 -66.02 60.97 8.08
N SER A 95 -65.16 61.46 7.18
CA SER A 95 -65.51 62.41 6.11
C SER A 95 -66.58 61.84 5.18
N TYR A 96 -66.36 60.62 4.69
CA TYR A 96 -67.29 59.89 3.83
C TYR A 96 -68.68 59.77 4.48
N TYR A 97 -68.74 59.34 5.74
CA TYR A 97 -69.99 59.20 6.49
C TYR A 97 -70.73 60.54 6.68
N LYS A 98 -70.00 61.64 6.92
CA LYS A 98 -70.60 62.98 7.05
C LYS A 98 -71.16 63.53 5.73
N ASN A 99 -70.60 63.10 4.60
CA ASN A 99 -70.89 63.68 3.29
C ASN A 99 -71.80 62.81 2.42
N ILE A 100 -71.93 61.51 2.69
CA ILE A 100 -72.76 60.59 1.92
C ILE A 100 -74.24 60.99 1.86
N ASN A 101 -74.78 61.52 2.97
CA ASN A 101 -76.18 61.96 3.07
C ASN A 101 -76.42 63.36 2.48
N LYS A 102 -75.35 64.11 2.16
CA LYS A 102 -75.45 65.43 1.50
C LYS A 102 -75.50 65.31 -0.02
N ASN A 103 -75.17 64.13 -0.53
CA ASN A 103 -75.13 63.76 -1.94
C ASN A 103 -76.50 63.35 -2.52
N SER A 104 -77.60 63.68 -1.83
CA SER A 104 -78.93 63.55 -2.43
C SER A 104 -79.21 64.80 -3.26
N LEU A 105 -79.39 64.63 -4.57
CA LEU A 105 -79.95 65.67 -5.45
C LEU A 105 -81.36 66.02 -4.93
N ASN A 106 -81.45 67.03 -4.07
CA ASN A 106 -82.74 67.52 -3.65
C ASN A 106 -83.29 68.37 -4.81
N LEU A 107 -84.21 67.76 -5.55
CA LEU A 107 -84.87 68.37 -6.72
C LEU A 107 -85.50 69.72 -6.35
N LEU A 108 -85.94 69.90 -5.11
CA LEU A 108 -86.48 71.16 -4.61
C LEU A 108 -85.43 72.27 -4.57
N THR A 109 -84.19 71.98 -4.14
CA THR A 109 -83.06 72.93 -4.18
C THR A 109 -82.61 73.26 -5.60
N VAL A 110 -82.69 72.30 -6.52
CA VAL A 110 -82.39 72.53 -7.95
C VAL A 110 -83.43 73.46 -8.57
N LEU A 111 -84.72 73.23 -8.27
CA LEU A 111 -85.86 74.00 -8.79
C LEU A 111 -86.01 75.39 -8.14
N THR A 112 -85.50 75.60 -6.92
CA THR A 112 -85.59 76.88 -6.18
C THR A 112 -84.30 77.70 -6.22
N SER A 113 -83.23 77.19 -6.83
CA SER A 113 -81.95 77.91 -6.91
C SER A 113 -81.96 79.00 -7.99
N ASN A 114 -81.44 80.18 -7.65
CA ASN A 114 -81.30 81.30 -8.58
C ASN A 114 -80.22 81.07 -9.67
N ASN A 115 -79.42 79.99 -9.58
CA ASN A 115 -78.39 79.61 -10.54
C ASN A 115 -78.21 78.08 -10.60
N LEU A 116 -78.87 77.44 -11.58
CA LEU A 116 -78.83 76.00 -11.81
C LEU A 116 -77.39 75.47 -12.03
N SER A 117 -76.53 76.25 -12.68
CA SER A 117 -75.15 75.86 -12.94
C SER A 117 -74.31 75.77 -11.65
N GLU A 118 -74.56 76.64 -10.67
CA GLU A 118 -73.86 76.64 -9.38
C GLU A 118 -74.34 75.48 -8.48
N SER A 119 -75.65 75.21 -8.46
CA SER A 119 -76.23 74.07 -7.74
C SER A 119 -75.75 72.72 -8.28
N LEU A 120 -75.69 72.56 -9.62
CA LEU A 120 -75.15 71.36 -10.25
C LEU A 120 -73.64 71.23 -10.00
N ARG A 121 -72.88 72.32 -10.05
CA ARG A 121 -71.45 72.31 -9.68
C ARG A 121 -71.23 71.88 -8.23
N GLY A 122 -72.02 72.39 -7.29
CA GLY A 122 -71.95 72.01 -5.87
C GLY A 122 -72.30 70.54 -5.63
N PHE A 123 -73.33 70.03 -6.31
CA PHE A 123 -73.69 68.61 -6.28
C PHE A 123 -72.58 67.72 -6.85
N PHE A 124 -72.09 67.99 -8.06
CA PHE A 124 -71.02 67.20 -8.67
C PHE A 124 -69.70 67.29 -7.88
N TYR A 125 -69.43 68.42 -7.24
CA TYR A 125 -68.30 68.57 -6.32
C TYR A 125 -68.46 67.65 -5.09
N GLN A 126 -69.64 67.61 -4.47
CA GLN A 126 -69.91 66.72 -3.33
C GLN A 126 -69.90 65.23 -3.72
N GLN A 127 -70.49 64.88 -4.86
CA GLN A 127 -70.41 63.54 -5.44
C GLN A 127 -68.95 63.13 -5.68
N SER A 128 -68.15 64.02 -6.28
CA SER A 128 -66.72 63.76 -6.55
C SER A 128 -65.91 63.60 -5.26
N LEU A 129 -66.23 64.34 -4.19
CA LEU A 129 -65.58 64.18 -2.89
C LEU A 129 -65.90 62.83 -2.23
N VAL A 130 -67.18 62.43 -2.25
CA VAL A 130 -67.63 61.12 -1.73
C VAL A 130 -66.99 59.97 -2.50
N ASP A 131 -66.88 60.10 -3.83
CA ASP A 131 -66.21 59.10 -4.68
C ASP A 131 -64.70 59.04 -4.43
N GLN A 132 -64.06 60.19 -4.20
CA GLN A 132 -62.64 60.25 -3.86
C GLN A 132 -62.35 59.64 -2.48
N ASP A 133 -63.18 59.91 -1.47
CA ASP A 133 -63.05 59.31 -0.13
C ASP A 133 -63.26 57.79 -0.19
N LYS A 134 -64.29 57.30 -0.91
CA LYS A 134 -64.53 55.87 -1.13
C LYS A 134 -63.34 55.17 -1.81
N ASN A 135 -62.80 55.77 -2.87
CA ASN A 135 -61.65 55.22 -3.59
C ASN A 135 -60.39 55.19 -2.71
N THR A 136 -60.21 56.20 -1.84
CA THR A 136 -59.09 56.24 -0.90
C THR A 136 -59.23 55.16 0.18
N ILE A 137 -60.42 55.00 0.77
CA ILE A 137 -60.74 53.96 1.75
C ILE A 137 -60.45 52.56 1.17
N ILE A 138 -60.93 52.28 -0.05
CA ILE A 138 -60.71 50.99 -0.71
C ILE A 138 -59.20 50.73 -0.91
N LYS A 139 -58.44 51.73 -1.39
CA LYS A 139 -56.98 51.60 -1.57
C LYS A 139 -56.27 51.28 -0.27
N VAL A 140 -56.64 51.94 0.83
CA VAL A 140 -56.02 51.71 2.14
C VAL A 140 -56.39 50.34 2.71
N VAL A 141 -57.66 49.93 2.63
CA VAL A 141 -58.09 48.60 3.11
C VAL A 141 -57.41 47.48 2.33
N LEU A 142 -57.28 47.61 0.99
CA LEU A 142 -56.56 46.65 0.16
C LEU A 142 -55.07 46.60 0.51
N TYR A 143 -54.46 47.74 0.84
CA TYR A 143 -53.07 47.81 1.29
C TYR A 143 -52.85 47.06 2.61
N ILE A 144 -53.73 47.27 3.60
CA ILE A 144 -53.67 46.58 4.91
C ILE A 144 -53.83 45.07 4.74
N LYS A 145 -54.83 44.64 3.98
CA LYS A 145 -55.10 43.21 3.72
C LYS A 145 -53.91 42.52 3.03
N ASN A 146 -53.33 43.17 2.01
CA ASN A 146 -52.16 42.63 1.31
C ASN A 146 -50.95 42.49 2.25
N LEU A 147 -50.72 43.47 3.12
CA LEU A 147 -49.62 43.42 4.10
C LEU A 147 -49.78 42.25 5.10
N GLU A 148 -51.01 41.98 5.56
CA GLU A 148 -51.31 40.83 6.44
C GLU A 148 -51.11 39.48 5.74
N GLU A 149 -51.56 39.35 4.48
CA GLU A 149 -51.34 38.15 3.67
C GLU A 149 -49.85 37.88 3.40
N ILE A 150 -49.04 38.92 3.18
CA ILE A 150 -47.59 38.80 3.00
C ILE A 150 -46.94 38.27 4.28
N LYS A 151 -47.30 38.79 5.47
CA LYS A 151 -46.77 38.35 6.76
C LYS A 151 -47.07 36.89 7.07
N ALA A 152 -48.32 36.46 6.89
CA ALA A 152 -48.73 35.08 7.15
C ALA A 152 -47.99 34.08 6.24
N ASN A 153 -47.83 34.43 4.96
CA ASN A 153 -47.07 33.62 4.00
C ASN A 153 -45.56 33.57 4.33
N LEU A 154 -45.00 34.66 4.83
CA LEU A 154 -43.60 34.76 5.22
C LEU A 154 -43.26 33.83 6.39
N GLU A 155 -44.09 33.86 7.43
CA GLU A 155 -43.91 33.04 8.63
C GLU A 155 -44.03 31.54 8.32
N THR A 156 -44.98 31.17 7.46
CA THR A 156 -45.16 29.78 6.98
C THR A 156 -43.91 29.29 6.24
N LYS A 157 -43.35 30.12 5.34
CA LYS A 157 -42.14 29.78 4.58
C LYS A 157 -40.91 29.65 5.48
N LYS A 158 -40.79 30.47 6.52
CA LYS A 158 -39.70 30.43 7.51
C LYS A 158 -39.71 29.12 8.31
N ASN A 159 -40.89 28.67 8.74
CA ASN A 159 -41.05 27.42 9.47
C ASN A 159 -40.78 26.18 8.60
N GLN A 160 -41.29 26.16 7.37
CA GLN A 160 -40.99 25.09 6.40
C GLN A 160 -39.49 24.99 6.08
N LEU A 161 -38.81 26.14 5.99
CA LEU A 161 -37.37 26.21 5.73
C LEU A 161 -36.54 25.61 6.87
N SER A 162 -36.91 25.91 8.12
CA SER A 162 -36.21 25.40 9.31
C SER A 162 -36.37 23.88 9.45
N ALA A 163 -37.58 23.36 9.21
CA ALA A 163 -37.85 21.92 9.25
C ALA A 163 -37.04 21.16 8.20
N LEU A 164 -37.00 21.67 6.96
CA LEU A 164 -36.25 21.05 5.86
C LEU A 164 -34.73 21.02 6.14
N LYS A 165 -34.17 22.08 6.75
CA LYS A 165 -32.75 22.11 7.15
C LYS A 165 -32.42 21.02 8.17
N GLN A 166 -33.27 20.83 9.18
CA GLN A 166 -33.05 19.84 10.24
C GLN A 166 -33.12 18.40 9.71
N GLU A 167 -34.09 18.10 8.85
CA GLU A 167 -34.25 16.77 8.25
C GLU A 167 -33.05 16.40 7.36
N ILE A 168 -32.56 17.38 6.60
CA ILE A 168 -31.39 17.24 5.73
C ILE A 168 -30.11 16.93 6.52
N ASP A 169 -29.84 17.67 7.58
CA ASP A 169 -28.64 17.46 8.40
C ASP A 169 -28.71 16.10 9.15
N ALA A 170 -29.90 15.66 9.56
CA ALA A 170 -30.11 14.35 10.17
C ALA A 170 -29.81 13.19 9.19
N GLN A 171 -30.30 13.27 7.94
CA GLN A 171 -30.04 12.25 6.92
C GLN A 171 -28.55 12.16 6.54
N SER A 172 -27.86 13.30 6.42
CA SER A 172 -26.42 13.33 6.13
C SER A 172 -25.58 12.68 7.24
N LYS A 173 -25.97 12.88 8.50
CA LYS A 173 -25.28 12.28 9.67
C LYS A 173 -25.47 10.77 9.76
N ILE A 174 -26.65 10.26 9.42
CA ILE A 174 -26.92 8.80 9.41
C ILE A 174 -26.08 8.12 8.32
N LEU A 175 -26.07 8.65 7.09
CA LEU A 175 -25.38 8.03 5.96
C LEU A 175 -23.85 8.06 6.13
N SER A 176 -23.28 9.16 6.65
CA SER A 176 -21.86 9.23 6.99
C SER A 176 -21.47 8.24 8.09
N GLY A 177 -22.32 8.04 9.09
CA GLY A 177 -22.15 7.02 10.13
C GLY A 177 -22.13 5.60 9.56
N GLN A 178 -23.06 5.27 8.65
CA GLN A 178 -23.10 3.96 7.99
C GLN A 178 -21.85 3.71 7.13
N ILE A 179 -21.37 4.70 6.39
CA ILE A 179 -20.12 4.61 5.61
C ILE A 179 -18.92 4.31 6.53
N SER A 180 -18.83 4.99 7.67
CA SER A 180 -17.75 4.77 8.65
C SER A 180 -17.80 3.36 9.27
N GLN A 181 -18.98 2.86 9.61
CA GLN A 181 -19.18 1.50 10.10
C GLN A 181 -18.78 0.45 9.06
N THR A 182 -19.24 0.59 7.81
CA THR A 182 -18.88 -0.32 6.72
C THR A 182 -17.37 -0.32 6.46
N ARG A 183 -16.70 0.83 6.50
CA ARG A 183 -15.22 0.91 6.39
C ARG A 183 -14.50 0.17 7.52
N THR A 184 -15.02 0.26 8.75
CA THR A 184 -14.45 -0.44 9.90
C THR A 184 -14.59 -1.96 9.77
N GLN A 185 -15.75 -2.45 9.33
CA GLN A 185 -15.97 -3.87 9.06
C GLN A 185 -15.06 -4.41 7.96
N ILE A 186 -14.87 -3.64 6.89
CA ILE A 186 -13.92 -4.00 5.82
C ILE A 186 -12.50 -4.11 6.38
N ALA A 187 -12.06 -3.15 7.20
CA ALA A 187 -10.72 -3.21 7.81
C ALA A 187 -10.53 -4.45 8.69
N GLN A 188 -11.51 -4.79 9.53
CA GLN A 188 -11.47 -5.97 10.41
C GLN A 188 -11.44 -7.28 9.62
N LEU A 189 -12.33 -7.43 8.64
CA LEU A 189 -12.37 -8.63 7.82
C LEU A 189 -11.13 -8.75 6.92
N SER A 190 -10.58 -7.63 6.45
CA SER A 190 -9.33 -7.64 5.67
C SER A 190 -8.14 -8.10 6.53
N ALA A 191 -8.06 -7.64 7.79
CA ALA A 191 -7.06 -8.12 8.74
C ALA A 191 -7.21 -9.63 9.01
N ARG A 192 -8.45 -10.10 9.24
CA ARG A 192 -8.72 -11.52 9.45
C ARG A 192 -8.38 -12.36 8.21
N GLN A 193 -8.69 -11.87 7.02
CA GLN A 193 -8.32 -12.50 5.75
C GLN A 193 -6.80 -12.67 5.66
N GLN A 194 -6.04 -11.61 6.00
CA GLN A 194 -4.59 -11.62 5.97
C GLN A 194 -4.00 -12.62 6.98
N GLU A 195 -4.55 -12.73 8.19
CA GLU A 195 -4.13 -13.72 9.19
C GLU A 195 -4.35 -15.15 8.70
N LEU A 196 -5.54 -15.45 8.18
CA LEU A 196 -5.90 -16.79 7.71
C LEU A 196 -5.04 -17.20 6.50
N ILE A 197 -4.75 -16.26 5.60
CA ILE A 197 -3.87 -16.52 4.45
C ILE A 197 -2.43 -16.72 4.91
N ALA A 198 -1.92 -15.88 5.82
CA ALA A 198 -0.58 -16.04 6.37
C ALA A 198 -0.41 -17.41 7.05
N ALA A 199 -1.43 -17.88 7.78
CA ALA A 199 -1.43 -19.21 8.39
C ALA A 199 -1.39 -20.35 7.34
N LYS A 200 -2.18 -20.25 6.26
CA LYS A 200 -2.18 -21.25 5.17
C LYS A 200 -0.90 -21.23 4.34
N LEU A 201 -0.37 -20.05 4.02
CA LEU A 201 0.86 -19.93 3.24
C LEU A 201 2.11 -20.25 4.07
N ALA A 202 2.05 -20.10 5.41
CA ALA A 202 3.12 -20.55 6.30
C ALA A 202 3.35 -22.07 6.28
N SER A 203 2.34 -22.87 5.91
CA SER A 203 2.52 -24.32 5.71
C SER A 203 3.19 -24.68 4.39
N VAL A 204 3.42 -23.70 3.50
CA VAL A 204 4.30 -23.83 2.35
C VAL A 204 5.68 -23.36 2.79
N PRO A 205 6.66 -24.26 3.04
CA PRO A 205 8.00 -23.84 3.43
C PRO A 205 8.68 -23.17 2.24
N VAL A 206 8.49 -21.85 2.11
CA VAL A 206 9.27 -20.98 1.25
C VAL A 206 10.49 -20.53 2.07
N PRO A 207 11.70 -21.03 1.79
CA PRO A 207 12.91 -20.63 2.47
C PRO A 207 13.10 -19.13 2.30
N ARG A 208 13.28 -18.47 3.43
CA ARG A 208 13.34 -17.00 3.56
C ARG A 208 14.73 -16.43 3.31
N SER A 209 15.71 -17.32 3.16
CA SER A 209 17.09 -17.00 2.86
C SER A 209 17.69 -18.11 2.00
N ALA A 210 18.83 -17.82 1.36
CA ALA A 210 19.57 -18.84 0.62
C ALA A 210 20.20 -19.89 1.53
N GLU A 211 20.50 -19.51 2.77
CA GLU A 211 21.10 -20.35 3.81
C GLU A 211 20.12 -21.37 4.42
N THR A 212 18.84 -21.01 4.58
CA THR A 212 17.83 -21.88 5.23
C THR A 212 17.36 -23.05 4.37
N THR A 213 17.88 -23.22 3.14
CA THR A 213 17.55 -24.36 2.28
C THR A 213 18.65 -25.41 2.43
N LEU A 214 18.38 -26.45 3.22
CA LEU A 214 19.17 -27.68 3.26
C LEU A 214 19.42 -28.20 1.84
N GLY A 215 20.65 -28.02 1.34
CA GLY A 215 21.07 -28.37 -0.01
C GLY A 215 21.24 -27.13 -0.90
N GLY A 216 22.49 -26.64 -0.98
CA GLY A 216 22.86 -25.52 -1.83
C GLY A 216 22.55 -25.77 -3.31
N CYS A 217 22.55 -24.69 -4.07
CA CYS A 217 22.47 -24.73 -5.53
C CYS A 217 23.52 -25.70 -6.10
N LYS A 218 23.06 -26.59 -6.99
CA LYS A 218 23.93 -27.36 -7.89
C LYS A 218 23.37 -27.14 -9.28
N SER A 219 24.00 -26.25 -10.05
CA SER A 219 23.59 -25.96 -11.43
C SER A 219 23.47 -27.28 -12.18
N ASP A 220 22.25 -27.59 -12.62
CA ASP A 220 21.91 -28.83 -13.27
C ASP A 220 21.72 -28.66 -14.78
N ILE A 221 22.21 -27.53 -15.31
CA ILE A 221 21.94 -27.07 -16.67
C ILE A 221 22.24 -28.18 -17.70
N ASP A 222 23.31 -28.96 -17.47
CA ASP A 222 23.74 -30.06 -18.35
C ASP A 222 23.26 -31.45 -17.92
N THR A 223 22.48 -31.56 -16.85
CA THR A 223 21.92 -32.82 -16.37
C THR A 223 20.60 -33.13 -17.09
N ASP A 224 20.45 -34.34 -17.63
CA ASP A 224 19.21 -34.79 -18.25
C ASP A 224 18.20 -35.26 -17.17
N PRO A 225 17.00 -34.67 -17.07
CA PRO A 225 15.98 -35.09 -16.10
C PRO A 225 15.23 -36.37 -16.50
N GLY A 226 15.49 -36.93 -17.68
CA GLY A 226 14.82 -38.14 -18.20
C GLY A 226 13.54 -37.85 -18.97
N PHE A 227 13.33 -36.61 -19.42
CA PHE A 227 12.22 -36.22 -20.30
C PHE A 227 12.68 -35.16 -21.32
N GLY A 228 11.93 -35.03 -22.42
CA GLY A 228 12.28 -34.22 -23.58
C GLY A 228 12.23 -32.70 -23.33
N SER A 229 11.30 -32.00 -24.00
CA SER A 229 11.19 -30.54 -23.85
C SER A 229 11.07 -30.15 -22.38
N ARG A 230 11.90 -29.20 -21.95
CA ARG A 230 12.06 -28.86 -20.54
C ARG A 230 12.44 -27.41 -20.33
N PHE A 231 12.03 -26.88 -19.17
CA PHE A 231 12.34 -25.54 -18.72
C PHE A 231 12.92 -25.56 -17.31
N ALA A 232 13.89 -24.70 -17.03
CA ALA A 232 14.40 -24.49 -15.68
C ALA A 232 14.61 -23.00 -15.45
N PHE A 233 14.37 -22.56 -14.22
CA PHE A 233 14.43 -21.15 -13.83
C PHE A 233 15.66 -20.94 -12.96
N PHE A 234 16.59 -20.15 -13.48
CA PHE A 234 17.89 -19.92 -12.88
C PHE A 234 17.93 -18.51 -12.29
N SER A 235 18.30 -18.42 -11.02
CA SER A 235 18.50 -17.16 -10.31
C SER A 235 19.96 -16.72 -10.40
N PHE A 236 20.17 -15.41 -10.48
CA PHE A 236 21.51 -14.82 -10.46
C PHE A 236 21.88 -14.43 -9.04
N GLY A 237 22.81 -15.14 -8.41
CA GLY A 237 23.34 -14.83 -7.08
C GLY A 237 22.33 -14.90 -5.93
N VAL A 238 22.86 -15.08 -4.72
CA VAL A 238 22.15 -15.20 -3.45
C VAL A 238 23.08 -14.88 -2.27
N PRO A 239 22.58 -14.44 -1.09
CA PRO A 239 21.19 -14.20 -0.71
C PRO A 239 20.70 -12.76 -0.88
N ASN A 240 21.34 -11.77 -0.24
CA ASN A 240 20.79 -10.42 -0.04
C ASN A 240 21.37 -9.36 -1.00
N LYS A 241 22.52 -9.65 -1.63
CA LYS A 241 23.21 -8.78 -2.59
C LYS A 241 23.65 -7.41 -2.05
N VAL A 242 23.65 -7.22 -0.73
CA VAL A 242 23.98 -5.94 -0.09
C VAL A 242 25.41 -5.94 0.41
N GLY A 243 26.15 -4.88 0.04
CA GLY A 243 27.53 -4.66 0.47
C GLY A 243 28.54 -5.52 -0.29
N LEU A 244 29.54 -6.08 0.40
CA LEU A 244 30.66 -6.78 -0.26
C LEU A 244 30.23 -8.13 -0.83
N ASN A 245 30.36 -8.28 -2.14
CA ASN A 245 30.25 -9.53 -2.86
C ASN A 245 31.56 -10.32 -2.70
N GLN A 246 31.58 -11.43 -1.97
CA GLN A 246 32.82 -12.17 -1.69
C GLN A 246 33.47 -12.72 -2.97
N TYR A 247 32.71 -13.39 -3.84
CA TYR A 247 33.20 -13.83 -5.14
C TYR A 247 33.51 -12.66 -6.08
N GLY A 248 32.79 -11.55 -5.94
CA GLY A 248 33.08 -10.31 -6.68
C GLY A 248 34.42 -9.70 -6.26
N ALA A 249 34.72 -9.67 -4.96
CA ALA A 249 36.00 -9.24 -4.41
C ALA A 249 37.15 -10.11 -4.90
N LYS A 250 36.95 -11.43 -4.96
CA LYS A 250 37.89 -12.37 -5.59
C LYS A 250 38.14 -12.01 -7.06
N GLY A 251 37.10 -11.86 -7.87
CA GLY A 251 37.26 -11.51 -9.28
C GLY A 251 37.89 -10.12 -9.50
N ARG A 252 37.59 -9.15 -8.64
CA ARG A 252 38.21 -7.82 -8.66
C ARG A 252 39.69 -7.88 -8.31
N ALA A 253 40.06 -8.67 -7.29
CA ALA A 253 41.46 -8.90 -6.93
C ALA A 253 42.24 -9.58 -8.07
N GLU A 254 41.65 -10.59 -8.71
CA GLU A 254 42.19 -11.27 -9.89
C GLU A 254 42.33 -10.31 -11.09
N SER A 255 41.47 -9.30 -11.19
CA SER A 255 41.60 -8.21 -12.18
C SER A 255 42.66 -7.16 -11.82
N GLY A 256 43.36 -7.32 -10.69
CA GLY A 256 44.47 -6.48 -10.26
C GLY A 256 44.13 -5.44 -9.19
N GLN A 257 42.86 -5.23 -8.84
CA GLN A 257 42.42 -4.23 -7.87
C GLN A 257 42.95 -4.56 -6.46
N ASP A 258 43.46 -3.55 -5.74
CA ASP A 258 43.83 -3.69 -4.34
C ASP A 258 42.60 -3.70 -3.41
N TYR A 259 42.83 -3.97 -2.13
CA TYR A 259 41.75 -4.09 -1.14
C TYR A 259 40.97 -2.78 -0.97
N GLU A 260 41.62 -1.61 -1.13
CA GLU A 260 40.96 -0.32 -0.95
C GLU A 260 40.02 -0.03 -2.14
N ALA A 261 40.48 -0.30 -3.37
CA ALA A 261 39.65 -0.23 -4.57
C ALA A 261 38.45 -1.18 -4.50
N ILE A 262 38.67 -2.42 -4.02
CA ILE A 262 37.60 -3.39 -3.80
C ILE A 262 36.57 -2.85 -2.80
N LEU A 263 37.00 -2.35 -1.64
CA LEU A 263 36.09 -1.81 -0.62
C LEU A 263 35.31 -0.59 -1.14
N LYS A 264 35.96 0.33 -1.86
CA LYS A 264 35.30 1.49 -2.49
C LYS A 264 34.30 1.09 -3.57
N ALA A 265 34.49 -0.05 -4.22
CA ALA A 265 33.52 -0.56 -5.17
C ALA A 265 32.20 -0.94 -4.48
N TYR A 266 32.25 -1.56 -3.31
CA TYR A 266 31.06 -2.09 -2.62
C TYR A 266 30.43 -1.15 -1.59
N TYR A 267 31.20 -0.21 -1.04
CA TYR A 267 30.73 0.66 0.04
C TYR A 267 30.97 2.15 -0.29
N ASN A 268 30.19 3.01 0.37
CA ASN A 268 30.52 4.42 0.53
C ASN A 268 30.97 4.65 1.98
N PHE A 269 32.21 5.07 2.17
CA PHE A 269 32.75 5.42 3.48
C PHE A 269 33.61 6.67 3.33
N ASP A 270 33.77 7.42 4.42
CA ASP A 270 34.54 8.66 4.43
C ASP A 270 36.03 8.37 4.56
N GLU A 271 36.37 7.37 5.39
CA GLU A 271 37.75 7.00 5.68
C GLU A 271 37.90 5.53 6.09
N ILE A 272 39.10 4.97 5.89
CA ILE A 272 39.58 3.77 6.56
C ILE A 272 40.58 4.21 7.62
N LYS A 273 40.36 3.83 8.88
CA LYS A 273 41.28 4.15 9.98
C LYS A 273 41.42 3.00 10.96
N LYS A 274 42.44 3.10 11.82
CA LYS A 274 42.68 2.12 12.89
C LYS A 274 41.65 2.27 14.00
N ALA A 275 40.89 1.20 14.25
CA ALA A 275 40.11 0.99 15.45
C ALA A 275 41.01 0.55 16.63
N ASP A 276 40.51 0.69 17.85
CA ASP A 276 41.19 0.14 19.03
C ASP A 276 41.10 -1.39 19.00
N THR A 277 42.26 -2.04 18.86
CA THR A 277 42.35 -3.51 18.78
C THR A 277 42.12 -4.19 20.12
N ASN A 278 42.12 -3.45 21.23
CA ASN A 278 41.84 -3.97 22.58
C ASN A 278 40.34 -4.16 22.83
N ILE A 279 39.47 -3.63 21.95
CA ILE A 279 38.02 -3.83 22.03
C ILE A 279 37.72 -5.32 22.12
N GLN A 280 36.91 -5.68 23.11
CA GLN A 280 36.50 -7.05 23.36
C GLN A 280 35.21 -7.35 22.59
N ILE A 281 35.28 -8.32 21.68
CA ILE A 281 34.14 -8.85 20.95
C ILE A 281 33.61 -10.06 21.72
N ARG A 282 32.38 -9.90 22.24
CA ARG A 282 31.65 -10.96 22.92
C ARG A 282 30.88 -11.77 21.89
N VAL A 283 31.21 -13.05 21.74
CA VAL A 283 30.50 -13.96 20.83
C VAL A 283 29.53 -14.80 21.66
N ASP A 284 28.28 -14.90 21.22
CA ASP A 284 27.24 -15.61 21.94
C ASP A 284 27.60 -17.10 22.10
N GLY A 285 27.71 -17.57 23.34
CA GLY A 285 28.08 -18.97 23.63
C GLY A 285 29.59 -19.27 23.67
N HIS A 286 30.44 -18.27 23.42
CA HIS A 286 31.90 -18.43 23.40
C HIS A 286 32.59 -17.44 24.37
N GLU A 287 33.91 -17.54 24.45
CA GLU A 287 34.73 -16.58 25.18
C GLU A 287 34.74 -15.21 24.49
N SER A 288 35.22 -14.20 25.22
CA SER A 288 35.44 -12.87 24.64
C SER A 288 36.83 -12.81 24.04
N TYR A 289 36.94 -12.24 22.83
CA TYR A 289 38.21 -12.10 22.13
C TYR A 289 38.52 -10.62 21.92
N ASN A 290 39.79 -10.23 21.92
CA ASN A 290 40.15 -8.92 21.37
C ASN A 290 39.81 -8.88 19.86
N LEU A 291 39.72 -7.68 19.31
CA LEU A 291 39.23 -7.48 17.94
C LEU A 291 40.01 -8.31 16.92
N GLU A 292 41.34 -8.33 16.97
CA GLU A 292 42.15 -9.04 15.97
C GLU A 292 42.07 -10.56 16.12
N ASP A 293 42.04 -11.05 17.36
CA ASP A 293 41.82 -12.47 17.63
C ASP A 293 40.43 -12.94 17.21
N TYR A 294 39.42 -12.07 17.30
CA TYR A 294 38.11 -12.32 16.72
C TYR A 294 38.17 -12.39 15.18
N ILE A 295 38.83 -11.43 14.51
CA ILE A 295 38.93 -11.44 13.04
C ILE A 295 39.71 -12.66 12.50
N LYS A 296 40.73 -13.14 13.23
CA LYS A 296 41.41 -14.40 12.87
C LYS A 296 40.50 -15.62 12.90
N ARG A 297 39.37 -15.55 13.59
CA ARG A 297 38.40 -16.65 13.77
C ARG A 297 37.23 -16.59 12.80
N ILE A 298 37.31 -15.72 11.79
CA ILE A 298 36.30 -15.60 10.73
C ILE A 298 36.66 -16.52 9.55
N TYR A 299 35.75 -17.43 9.21
CA TYR A 299 35.97 -18.48 8.20
C TYR A 299 35.17 -18.28 6.90
N GLU A 300 34.67 -17.07 6.68
CA GLU A 300 33.81 -16.66 5.56
C GLU A 300 34.31 -17.02 4.16
N VAL A 301 35.61 -16.88 3.89
CA VAL A 301 36.19 -17.06 2.54
C VAL A 301 37.39 -18.03 2.56
N PRO A 302 37.65 -18.82 1.52
CA PRO A 302 38.81 -19.72 1.44
C PRO A 302 40.15 -18.99 1.56
N GLU A 303 41.13 -19.57 2.27
CA GLU A 303 42.49 -18.99 2.41
C GLU A 303 43.28 -19.00 1.10
N SER A 304 42.86 -19.79 0.11
CA SER A 304 43.51 -19.88 -1.20
C SER A 304 43.22 -18.69 -2.11
N TRP A 305 42.32 -17.78 -1.71
CA TRP A 305 42.00 -16.59 -2.50
C TRP A 305 43.13 -15.56 -2.47
N ASP A 306 43.14 -14.68 -3.46
CA ASP A 306 44.13 -13.60 -3.57
C ASP A 306 44.15 -12.76 -2.29
N ILE A 307 45.35 -12.45 -1.80
CA ILE A 307 45.56 -11.69 -0.55
C ILE A 307 44.82 -10.35 -0.53
N LYS A 308 44.62 -9.70 -1.69
CA LYS A 308 43.87 -8.44 -1.80
C LYS A 308 42.39 -8.63 -1.46
N ALA A 309 41.79 -9.75 -1.88
CA ALA A 309 40.42 -10.11 -1.52
C ALA A 309 40.30 -10.47 -0.04
N LEU A 310 41.26 -11.21 0.51
CA LEU A 310 41.31 -11.55 1.94
C LEU A 310 41.42 -10.29 2.82
N LYS A 311 42.25 -9.32 2.42
CA LYS A 311 42.37 -8.02 3.10
C LYS A 311 41.08 -7.22 3.08
N ALA A 312 40.39 -7.16 1.92
CA ALA A 312 39.09 -6.50 1.83
C ALA A 312 38.05 -7.16 2.74
N GLN A 313 37.99 -8.50 2.74
CA GLN A 313 37.10 -9.25 3.63
C GLN A 313 37.43 -9.01 5.11
N ALA A 314 38.71 -8.98 5.51
CA ALA A 314 39.11 -8.74 6.90
C ALA A 314 38.69 -7.33 7.39
N ILE A 315 38.86 -6.30 6.55
CA ILE A 315 38.43 -4.93 6.88
C ILE A 315 36.90 -4.83 6.95
N ALA A 316 36.18 -5.46 6.02
CA ALA A 316 34.72 -5.52 6.07
C ALA A 316 34.21 -6.25 7.33
N ALA A 317 34.79 -7.41 7.65
CA ALA A 317 34.47 -8.18 8.84
C ALA A 317 34.71 -7.37 10.13
N ARG A 318 35.84 -6.64 10.21
CA ARG A 318 36.17 -5.77 11.35
C ARG A 318 35.18 -4.63 11.50
N SER A 319 34.82 -3.99 10.39
CA SER A 319 33.84 -2.89 10.38
C SER A 319 32.46 -3.37 10.85
N TYR A 320 32.02 -4.52 10.33
CA TYR A 320 30.75 -5.14 10.72
C TYR A 320 30.72 -5.48 12.22
N ALA A 321 31.76 -6.16 12.73
CA ALA A 321 31.83 -6.55 14.14
C ALA A 321 31.74 -5.35 15.08
N LEU A 322 32.49 -4.28 14.78
CA LEU A 322 32.46 -3.04 15.55
C LEU A 322 31.09 -2.35 15.50
N ALA A 323 30.48 -2.24 14.32
CA ALA A 323 29.17 -1.62 14.16
C ALA A 323 28.05 -2.45 14.81
N TYR A 324 28.12 -3.78 14.71
CA TYR A 324 27.10 -4.70 15.22
C TYR A 324 27.11 -4.72 16.76
N THR A 325 28.29 -4.80 17.36
CA THR A 325 28.47 -4.87 18.82
C THR A 325 28.48 -3.50 19.49
N ASN A 326 28.29 -2.40 18.74
CA ASN A 326 28.48 -1.03 19.24
C ASN A 326 29.84 -0.88 19.95
N ASN A 327 30.92 -1.22 19.24
CA ASN A 327 32.31 -1.23 19.74
C ASN A 327 32.50 -2.14 20.97
N GLY A 328 31.95 -3.35 20.95
CA GLY A 328 32.10 -4.36 22.01
C GLY A 328 31.16 -4.22 23.20
N ALA A 329 30.24 -3.25 23.19
CA ALA A 329 29.22 -3.09 24.24
C ALA A 329 28.13 -4.17 24.20
N GLY A 330 27.86 -4.73 23.02
CA GLY A 330 26.94 -5.84 22.78
C GLY A 330 27.67 -7.14 22.43
N SER A 331 26.89 -8.18 22.14
CA SER A 331 27.40 -9.45 21.62
C SER A 331 27.05 -9.66 20.15
N ILE A 332 27.70 -10.63 19.52
CA ILE A 332 27.49 -11.05 18.13
C ILE A 332 27.27 -12.56 18.08
N CYS A 333 26.39 -13.02 17.19
CA CYS A 333 26.14 -14.44 16.99
C CYS A 333 27.28 -15.14 16.21
N ASP A 334 27.40 -16.45 16.37
CA ASP A 334 28.45 -17.31 15.80
C ASP A 334 28.10 -17.92 14.42
N SER A 335 26.86 -17.72 13.97
CA SER A 335 26.32 -18.26 12.71
C SER A 335 26.48 -17.30 11.52
N GLU A 336 26.24 -17.82 10.30
CA GLU A 336 26.20 -17.08 9.03
C GLU A 336 25.20 -15.90 9.03
N GLN A 337 24.24 -15.87 9.97
CA GLN A 337 23.37 -14.71 10.19
C GLN A 337 24.14 -13.46 10.65
N CYS A 338 25.29 -13.65 11.30
CA CYS A 338 26.21 -12.61 11.68
C CYS A 338 27.50 -12.73 10.88
N GLN A 339 28.38 -13.67 11.28
CA GLN A 339 29.65 -13.99 10.63
C GLN A 339 30.01 -15.44 11.02
N VAL A 340 30.56 -16.22 10.08
CA VAL A 340 31.01 -17.60 10.33
C VAL A 340 32.22 -17.59 11.28
N PHE A 341 31.96 -17.87 12.56
CA PHE A 341 32.94 -17.86 13.63
C PHE A 341 33.35 -19.29 14.02
N HIS A 342 34.64 -19.47 14.35
CA HIS A 342 35.16 -20.71 14.95
C HIS A 342 36.10 -20.43 16.11
N ASP A 343 36.12 -21.33 17.11
CA ASP A 343 37.01 -21.18 18.28
C ASP A 343 38.50 -21.14 17.92
N GLN A 344 38.89 -21.86 16.87
CA GLN A 344 40.26 -21.94 16.41
C GLN A 344 40.55 -20.81 15.41
N PRO A 345 41.66 -20.07 15.57
CA PRO A 345 42.04 -19.07 14.59
C PRO A 345 42.46 -19.74 13.28
N LYS A 346 42.06 -19.14 12.16
CA LYS A 346 42.59 -19.47 10.84
C LYS A 346 44.08 -19.13 10.74
N THR A 347 44.75 -19.71 9.74
CA THR A 347 46.20 -19.57 9.58
C THR A 347 46.54 -19.07 8.18
N GLY A 348 47.78 -19.29 7.71
CA GLY A 348 48.18 -19.03 6.34
C GLY A 348 47.89 -17.60 5.85
N ALA A 349 47.32 -17.51 4.65
CA ALA A 349 47.06 -16.23 3.98
C ALA A 349 45.98 -15.39 4.67
N TRP A 350 45.05 -16.01 5.40
CA TRP A 350 44.06 -15.26 6.18
C TRP A 350 44.70 -14.52 7.34
N ASP A 351 45.47 -15.23 8.17
CA ASP A 351 46.20 -14.64 9.28
C ASP A 351 47.20 -13.56 8.81
N GLN A 352 47.83 -13.75 7.64
CA GLN A 352 48.60 -12.70 6.98
C GLN A 352 47.74 -11.47 6.63
N ALA A 353 46.58 -11.65 6.00
CA ALA A 353 45.68 -10.55 5.63
C ALA A 353 45.21 -9.77 6.86
N VAL A 354 44.86 -10.47 7.95
CA VAL A 354 44.44 -9.85 9.21
C VAL A 354 45.56 -8.99 9.79
N ARG A 355 46.78 -9.52 9.90
CA ARG A 355 47.94 -8.75 10.38
C ARG A 355 48.28 -7.54 9.52
N GLU A 356 48.28 -7.71 8.19
CA GLU A 356 48.62 -6.63 7.27
C GLU A 356 47.54 -5.54 7.20
N THR A 357 46.35 -5.80 7.75
CA THR A 357 45.24 -4.84 7.87
C THR A 357 44.83 -4.59 9.32
N GLU A 358 45.75 -4.81 10.27
CA GLU A 358 45.48 -4.72 11.70
C GLU A 358 44.82 -3.38 12.07
N GLY A 359 43.68 -3.47 12.75
CA GLY A 359 42.87 -2.34 13.17
C GLY A 359 42.14 -1.61 12.06
N LEU A 360 42.42 -1.83 10.77
CA LEU A 360 41.77 -1.09 9.69
C LEU A 360 40.28 -1.43 9.60
N ALA A 361 39.43 -0.42 9.78
CA ALA A 361 37.98 -0.48 9.63
C ALA A 361 37.46 0.74 8.86
N MET A 362 36.32 0.58 8.19
CA MET A 362 35.64 1.61 7.40
C MET A 362 34.71 2.43 8.29
N TYR A 363 34.77 3.75 8.16
CA TYR A 363 33.95 4.69 8.93
C TYR A 363 33.14 5.61 8.03
N GLN A 364 31.92 5.92 8.47
CA GLN A 364 31.07 6.95 7.87
C GLN A 364 30.43 7.78 8.98
N GLY A 365 30.51 9.11 8.87
CA GLY A 365 30.00 10.01 9.91
C GLY A 365 30.67 9.78 11.28
N GLY A 366 31.94 9.38 11.29
CA GLY A 366 32.71 9.11 12.50
C GLY A 366 32.44 7.77 13.19
N SER A 367 31.49 6.96 12.70
CA SER A 367 31.16 5.63 13.26
C SER A 367 31.54 4.50 12.30
N PRO A 368 31.92 3.30 12.81
CA PRO A 368 32.14 2.13 11.96
C PRO A 368 30.88 1.80 11.15
N ILE A 369 31.03 1.47 9.87
CA ILE A 369 29.88 1.09 9.04
C ILE A 369 29.47 -0.35 9.29
N LYS A 370 28.17 -0.64 9.25
CA LYS A 370 27.67 -2.02 9.22
C LYS A 370 27.91 -2.60 7.83
N ALA A 371 29.14 -3.05 7.60
CA ALA A 371 29.64 -3.59 6.33
C ALA A 371 29.08 -4.99 6.06
N TRP A 372 27.82 -5.09 5.66
CA TRP A 372 27.21 -6.36 5.23
C TRP A 372 27.97 -6.97 4.06
N PHE A 373 28.11 -8.28 4.04
CA PHE A 373 28.74 -9.00 2.94
C PHE A 373 28.00 -10.31 2.71
N SER A 374 28.13 -10.86 1.51
CA SER A 374 27.60 -12.19 1.20
C SER A 374 28.33 -12.85 0.04
N SER A 375 28.12 -14.17 -0.12
CA SER A 375 28.88 -15.00 -1.05
C SER A 375 28.86 -14.49 -2.49
N THR A 376 27.68 -14.39 -3.11
CA THR A 376 27.57 -14.18 -4.55
C THR A 376 26.38 -13.31 -4.91
N HIS A 377 26.60 -12.20 -5.62
CA HIS A 377 25.54 -11.24 -5.90
C HIS A 377 24.92 -11.40 -7.31
N GLY A 378 25.51 -12.24 -8.15
CA GLY A 378 25.04 -12.48 -9.52
C GLY A 378 25.28 -11.26 -10.41
N GLY A 379 26.41 -10.57 -10.20
CA GLY A 379 26.80 -9.38 -10.94
C GLY A 379 26.02 -8.10 -10.62
N VAL A 380 25.20 -8.09 -9.56
CA VAL A 380 24.40 -6.92 -9.15
C VAL A 380 24.46 -6.73 -7.65
N VAL A 381 24.98 -5.60 -7.20
CA VAL A 381 24.97 -5.16 -5.81
C VAL A 381 23.77 -4.23 -5.59
N LEU A 382 23.04 -4.44 -4.49
CA LEU A 382 21.89 -3.66 -4.09
C LEU A 382 22.20 -2.81 -2.86
N SER A 383 21.52 -1.68 -2.74
CA SER A 383 21.43 -0.93 -1.50
C SER A 383 20.50 -1.64 -0.50
N SER A 384 20.73 -1.39 0.79
CA SER A 384 19.89 -1.90 1.88
C SER A 384 18.41 -1.54 1.71
N SER A 385 18.09 -0.32 1.26
CA SER A 385 16.71 0.10 1.03
C SER A 385 16.00 -0.66 -0.10
N GLU A 386 16.73 -1.13 -1.10
CA GLU A 386 16.14 -1.86 -2.23
C GLU A 386 15.58 -3.22 -1.78
N ILE A 387 16.22 -3.87 -0.81
CA ILE A 387 15.72 -5.16 -0.31
C ILE A 387 14.73 -5.01 0.86
N GLY A 388 14.29 -3.79 1.16
CA GLY A 388 13.35 -3.49 2.25
C GLY A 388 13.99 -3.39 3.64
N TRP A 389 15.32 -3.30 3.73
CA TRP A 389 15.99 -2.98 5.00
C TRP A 389 16.01 -1.47 5.24
N SER A 390 16.37 -1.06 6.45
CA SER A 390 16.62 0.35 6.73
C SER A 390 17.74 0.86 5.82
N GLY A 391 17.44 1.91 5.05
CA GLY A 391 18.39 2.51 4.13
C GLY A 391 19.61 3.05 4.87
N THR A 392 20.79 2.85 4.29
CA THR A 392 22.07 3.34 4.82
C THR A 392 22.82 4.12 3.76
N SER A 393 23.62 5.09 4.19
CA SER A 393 24.45 5.89 3.30
C SER A 393 25.67 5.15 2.76
N TRP A 394 26.05 4.02 3.36
CA TRP A 394 27.23 3.24 2.98
C TRP A 394 26.95 2.10 2.01
N THR A 395 25.70 1.65 1.87
CA THR A 395 25.32 0.68 0.82
C THR A 395 24.91 1.40 -0.46
N LYS A 396 25.16 0.79 -1.62
CA LYS A 396 24.79 1.36 -2.91
C LYS A 396 24.43 0.30 -3.94
N HIS A 397 23.71 0.74 -4.97
CA HIS A 397 23.45 -0.04 -6.16
C HIS A 397 24.66 -0.03 -7.11
N LEU A 398 24.99 -1.18 -7.72
CA LEU A 398 26.10 -1.33 -8.66
C LEU A 398 25.89 -2.54 -9.57
N ILE A 399 26.15 -2.41 -10.87
CA ILE A 399 26.35 -3.55 -11.77
C ILE A 399 27.83 -3.95 -11.72
N ASP A 400 28.10 -5.09 -11.08
CA ASP A 400 29.44 -5.54 -10.66
C ASP A 400 30.18 -6.27 -11.80
N THR A 401 30.37 -5.55 -12.90
CA THR A 401 31.06 -6.03 -14.10
C THR A 401 32.30 -5.18 -14.41
N SER A 402 33.19 -5.70 -15.23
CA SER A 402 34.38 -4.98 -15.71
C SER A 402 34.06 -3.70 -16.50
N SER A 403 32.88 -3.65 -17.14
CA SER A 403 32.40 -2.49 -17.91
C SER A 403 31.51 -1.54 -17.08
N GLY A 404 31.16 -1.89 -15.85
CA GLY A 404 30.21 -1.16 -15.01
C GLY A 404 28.76 -1.17 -15.53
N SER A 405 28.45 -2.04 -16.49
CA SER A 405 27.11 -2.20 -17.08
C SER A 405 26.92 -3.62 -17.63
N ALA A 406 25.68 -4.00 -17.95
CA ALA A 406 25.38 -5.24 -18.68
C ALA A 406 24.15 -5.07 -19.56
N GLY A 407 24.31 -5.24 -20.88
CA GLY A 407 23.24 -5.09 -21.87
C GLY A 407 22.37 -6.34 -22.04
N SER A 408 22.82 -7.50 -21.56
CA SER A 408 22.10 -8.77 -21.64
C SER A 408 22.52 -9.73 -20.54
N PHE A 409 21.77 -10.82 -20.34
CA PHE A 409 22.17 -11.89 -19.41
C PHE A 409 23.52 -12.53 -19.79
N SER A 410 23.78 -12.71 -21.08
CA SER A 410 25.05 -13.27 -21.58
C SER A 410 26.23 -12.33 -21.31
N ASP A 411 26.01 -11.02 -21.48
CA ASP A 411 26.97 -9.98 -21.14
C ASP A 411 27.28 -10.00 -19.63
N LEU A 412 26.24 -10.08 -18.79
CA LEU A 412 26.39 -10.20 -17.34
C LEU A 412 27.19 -11.46 -16.94
N GLN A 413 26.83 -12.63 -17.49
CA GLN A 413 27.54 -13.90 -17.26
C GLN A 413 29.02 -13.84 -17.69
N SER A 414 29.31 -13.10 -18.75
CA SER A 414 30.66 -13.01 -19.30
C SER A 414 31.55 -12.01 -18.55
N ASN A 415 30.97 -10.94 -18.01
CA ASN A 415 31.72 -9.78 -17.52
C ASN A 415 31.60 -9.51 -16.02
N ALA A 416 30.70 -10.17 -15.30
CA ALA A 416 30.59 -10.03 -13.85
C ALA A 416 31.86 -10.51 -13.13
N TYR A 417 32.24 -9.82 -12.06
CA TYR A 417 33.41 -10.20 -11.27
C TYR A 417 33.17 -11.50 -10.48
N ASP A 418 31.94 -11.81 -10.10
CA ASP A 418 31.57 -13.04 -9.40
C ASP A 418 31.14 -14.19 -10.30
N LYS A 419 31.33 -14.09 -11.63
CA LYS A 419 30.97 -15.15 -12.61
C LYS A 419 31.60 -16.52 -12.34
N SER A 420 32.70 -16.57 -11.60
CA SER A 420 33.36 -17.83 -11.20
C SER A 420 32.67 -18.52 -10.03
N SER A 421 31.67 -17.90 -9.42
CA SER A 421 30.91 -18.50 -8.33
C SER A 421 30.04 -19.66 -8.83
N PRO A 422 30.01 -20.80 -8.12
CA PRO A 422 29.07 -21.87 -8.41
C PRO A 422 27.60 -21.44 -8.23
N TRP A 423 27.35 -20.34 -7.51
CA TRP A 423 26.01 -19.78 -7.27
C TRP A 423 25.72 -18.55 -8.14
N PHE A 424 26.59 -18.24 -9.10
CA PHE A 424 26.41 -17.08 -9.98
C PHE A 424 25.12 -17.18 -10.78
N TYR A 425 24.87 -18.34 -11.38
CA TYR A 425 23.68 -18.62 -12.19
C TYR A 425 23.19 -20.03 -11.88
N CYS A 426 22.09 -20.13 -11.13
CA CYS A 426 21.67 -21.41 -10.60
C CYS A 426 20.17 -21.57 -10.40
N ASP A 427 19.70 -22.77 -10.73
CA ASP A 427 18.39 -23.29 -10.41
C ASP A 427 18.39 -23.88 -8.98
N TRP A 428 17.26 -23.75 -8.30
CA TRP A 428 17.15 -24.11 -6.88
C TRP A 428 16.09 -25.18 -6.69
N GLY A 429 16.38 -26.10 -5.78
CA GLY A 429 15.55 -27.26 -5.50
C GLY A 429 15.82 -28.42 -6.45
N TYR A 430 15.21 -29.57 -6.18
CA TYR A 430 15.39 -30.75 -7.01
C TYR A 430 14.22 -31.73 -6.83
N ARG A 431 14.11 -32.65 -7.79
CA ARG A 431 13.17 -33.77 -7.73
C ARG A 431 13.91 -35.08 -7.87
N SER A 432 13.78 -35.96 -6.88
CA SER A 432 14.44 -37.26 -6.87
C SER A 432 14.02 -38.13 -8.06
N GLN A 433 12.76 -38.00 -8.51
CA GLN A 433 12.28 -38.73 -9.70
C GLN A 433 12.87 -38.23 -11.03
N TYR A 434 13.57 -37.09 -11.05
CA TYR A 434 14.13 -36.47 -12.26
C TYR A 434 15.64 -36.24 -12.09
N ASN A 435 16.37 -37.28 -11.69
CA ASN A 435 17.82 -37.25 -11.54
C ASN A 435 18.35 -36.12 -10.63
N ASN A 436 17.56 -35.73 -9.62
CA ASN A 436 17.84 -34.62 -8.72
C ASN A 436 18.02 -33.28 -9.45
N THR A 437 17.11 -32.99 -10.38
CA THR A 437 17.09 -31.74 -11.15
C THR A 437 15.89 -30.84 -10.81
N ALA A 438 15.99 -29.55 -11.13
CA ALA A 438 14.92 -28.56 -11.06
C ALA A 438 14.19 -28.35 -12.41
N TRP A 439 14.52 -29.12 -13.44
CA TRP A 439 13.82 -29.08 -14.73
C TRP A 439 12.33 -29.36 -14.57
N LEU A 440 11.50 -28.59 -15.26
CA LEU A 440 10.05 -28.67 -15.32
C LEU A 440 9.59 -29.04 -16.73
N LYS A 441 8.51 -29.82 -16.82
CA LYS A 441 7.85 -30.12 -18.09
C LYS A 441 7.00 -28.93 -18.58
N PRO A 442 6.71 -28.82 -19.89
CA PRO A 442 5.88 -27.76 -20.45
C PRO A 442 4.52 -27.61 -19.78
N GLU A 443 3.86 -28.71 -19.43
CA GLU A 443 2.58 -28.74 -18.73
C GLU A 443 2.67 -28.28 -17.27
N GLU A 444 3.81 -28.49 -16.62
CA GLU A 444 4.05 -28.03 -15.23
C GLU A 444 4.29 -26.52 -15.22
N VAL A 445 5.03 -26.00 -16.20
CA VAL A 445 5.16 -24.54 -16.39
C VAL A 445 3.79 -23.94 -16.72
N ALA A 446 3.00 -24.58 -17.58
CA ALA A 446 1.65 -24.12 -17.90
C ALA A 446 0.74 -24.03 -16.67
N ASP A 447 0.80 -25.01 -15.76
CA ASP A 447 0.06 -24.96 -14.49
C ASP A 447 0.48 -23.75 -13.63
N ILE A 448 1.78 -23.49 -13.50
CA ILE A 448 2.28 -22.31 -12.78
C ILE A 448 1.78 -21.02 -13.44
N VAL A 449 1.81 -20.90 -14.76
CA VAL A 449 1.28 -19.74 -15.47
C VAL A 449 -0.23 -19.60 -15.29
N ASN A 450 -0.96 -20.72 -15.28
CA ASN A 450 -2.38 -20.72 -15.01
C ASN A 450 -2.69 -20.19 -13.61
N THR A 451 -1.87 -20.49 -12.59
CA THR A 451 -2.05 -19.86 -11.26
C THR A 451 -1.93 -18.34 -11.33
N PHE A 452 -1.01 -17.80 -12.14
CA PHE A 452 -0.90 -16.36 -12.36
C PHE A 452 -2.13 -15.78 -13.05
N ILE A 453 -2.60 -16.45 -14.11
CA ILE A 453 -3.79 -16.02 -14.84
C ILE A 453 -4.99 -16.00 -13.89
N LEU A 454 -5.20 -17.06 -13.11
CA LEU A 454 -6.30 -17.17 -12.17
C LEU A 454 -6.21 -16.13 -11.06
N TYR A 455 -5.03 -15.93 -10.46
CA TYR A 455 -4.79 -14.86 -9.49
C TYR A 455 -5.08 -13.46 -10.07
N SER A 456 -4.76 -13.24 -11.35
CA SER A 456 -5.01 -11.96 -12.02
C SER A 456 -6.51 -11.71 -12.27
N LEU A 457 -7.30 -12.77 -12.47
CA LEU A 457 -8.74 -12.69 -12.61
C LEU A 457 -9.44 -12.54 -11.25
N ASP A 458 -8.96 -13.26 -10.24
CA ASP A 458 -9.52 -13.27 -8.90
C ASP A 458 -8.42 -13.54 -7.87
N LYS A 459 -7.98 -12.48 -7.18
CA LYS A 459 -6.90 -12.55 -6.19
C LYS A 459 -7.23 -13.45 -5.00
N ASN A 460 -8.51 -13.68 -4.69
CA ASN A 460 -8.91 -14.50 -3.56
C ASN A 460 -8.59 -15.98 -3.78
N THR A 461 -8.34 -16.39 -5.03
CA THR A 461 -7.97 -17.76 -5.36
C THR A 461 -6.59 -18.17 -4.87
N ILE A 462 -5.73 -17.22 -4.48
CA ILE A 462 -4.32 -17.44 -4.07
C ILE A 462 -4.13 -18.57 -3.05
N ILE A 463 -5.14 -18.79 -2.20
CA ILE A 463 -5.15 -19.80 -1.14
C ILE A 463 -5.21 -21.24 -1.67
N HIS A 464 -5.66 -21.40 -2.92
CA HIS A 464 -5.78 -22.67 -3.61
C HIS A 464 -4.61 -22.93 -4.57
N LEU A 465 -3.71 -21.95 -4.74
CA LEU A 465 -2.64 -21.99 -5.74
C LEU A 465 -1.32 -22.51 -5.17
N SER A 466 -1.33 -23.11 -3.98
CA SER A 466 -0.16 -23.75 -3.40
C SER A 466 0.22 -25.04 -4.15
N GLN A 467 1.39 -25.57 -3.82
CA GLN A 467 1.90 -26.84 -4.33
C GLN A 467 0.90 -27.99 -4.11
N THR A 468 0.75 -28.86 -5.12
CA THR A 468 -0.18 -30.00 -5.07
C THR A 468 0.47 -31.27 -4.50
N ASP A 469 1.79 -31.35 -4.50
CA ASP A 469 2.57 -32.52 -4.10
C ASP A 469 2.87 -32.58 -2.60
N LYS A 470 2.44 -31.59 -1.82
CA LYS A 470 2.62 -31.52 -0.36
C LYS A 470 1.37 -31.84 0.46
N ASN A 471 0.34 -32.45 -0.15
CA ASN A 471 -0.92 -32.83 0.50
C ASN A 471 -1.58 -31.67 1.30
N ILE A 472 -1.55 -30.46 0.73
CA ILE A 472 -2.21 -29.29 1.31
C ILE A 472 -3.71 -29.40 1.00
N SER A 473 -4.55 -29.46 2.04
CA SER A 473 -5.98 -29.82 1.93
C SER A 473 -6.81 -28.97 0.95
N ASP A 474 -6.37 -27.73 0.71
CA ASP A 474 -7.12 -26.73 -0.04
C ASP A 474 -6.50 -26.39 -1.40
N ALA A 475 -5.42 -27.07 -1.78
CA ALA A 475 -4.73 -26.83 -3.05
C ALA A 475 -5.55 -27.38 -4.23
N TRP A 476 -5.85 -26.53 -5.21
CA TRP A 476 -6.53 -26.95 -6.43
C TRP A 476 -5.59 -27.70 -7.37
N SER A 477 -6.10 -28.76 -7.98
CA SER A 477 -5.41 -29.47 -9.06
C SER A 477 -5.23 -28.56 -10.29
N ALA A 478 -4.31 -28.91 -11.19
CA ALA A 478 -4.11 -28.16 -12.42
C ALA A 478 -5.40 -28.05 -13.26
N ASP A 479 -6.21 -29.11 -13.30
CA ASP A 479 -7.49 -29.10 -14.02
C ASP A 479 -8.54 -28.22 -13.35
N GLN A 480 -8.59 -28.19 -12.01
CA GLN A 480 -9.46 -27.26 -11.27
C GLN A 480 -9.06 -25.81 -11.56
N VAL A 481 -7.77 -25.48 -11.53
CA VAL A 481 -7.27 -24.13 -11.88
C VAL A 481 -7.70 -23.75 -13.30
N LYS A 482 -7.52 -24.64 -14.28
CA LYS A 482 -7.97 -24.39 -15.67
C LYS A 482 -9.48 -24.17 -15.76
N GLN A 483 -10.27 -24.95 -15.03
CA GLN A 483 -11.73 -24.80 -15.01
C GLN A 483 -12.15 -23.46 -14.40
N GLU A 484 -11.55 -23.06 -13.29
CA GLU A 484 -11.85 -21.79 -12.61
C GLU A 484 -11.45 -20.56 -13.43
N ILE A 485 -10.41 -20.67 -14.26
CA ILE A 485 -10.06 -19.67 -15.27
C ILE A 485 -11.17 -19.54 -16.31
N ARG A 486 -11.64 -20.67 -16.87
CA ARG A 486 -12.74 -20.67 -17.87
C ARG A 486 -14.04 -20.11 -17.29
N ASN A 487 -14.36 -20.48 -16.05
CA ASN A 487 -15.52 -19.98 -15.32
C ASN A 487 -15.49 -18.45 -15.16
N ARG A 488 -14.30 -17.84 -15.13
CA ARG A 488 -14.08 -16.39 -15.03
C ARG A 488 -13.81 -15.71 -16.39
N GLY A 489 -14.07 -16.40 -17.50
CA GLY A 489 -13.89 -15.87 -18.86
C GLY A 489 -12.43 -15.73 -19.31
N GLY A 490 -11.49 -16.35 -18.60
CA GLY A 490 -10.09 -16.40 -19.00
C GLY A 490 -9.76 -17.59 -19.90
N SER A 491 -8.57 -17.55 -20.50
CA SER A 491 -8.04 -18.63 -21.34
C SER A 491 -6.84 -19.30 -20.66
N PRO A 492 -7.00 -20.54 -20.16
CA PRO A 492 -5.90 -21.30 -19.60
C PRO A 492 -4.93 -21.79 -20.69
N MET A 493 -3.71 -22.14 -20.27
CA MET A 493 -2.71 -22.81 -21.08
C MET A 493 -2.67 -24.31 -20.76
N ASP A 494 -2.57 -25.15 -21.78
CA ASP A 494 -2.35 -26.59 -21.57
C ASP A 494 -0.87 -26.97 -21.58
N SER A 495 -0.03 -26.17 -22.25
CA SER A 495 1.41 -26.37 -22.37
C SER A 495 2.10 -25.04 -22.69
N VAL A 496 3.41 -24.96 -22.45
CA VAL A 496 4.26 -23.81 -22.77
C VAL A 496 5.30 -24.21 -23.81
N ASN A 497 5.39 -23.46 -24.91
CA ASN A 497 6.33 -23.74 -25.99
C ASN A 497 7.54 -22.79 -25.99
N SER A 498 7.35 -21.56 -25.55
CA SER A 498 8.32 -20.48 -25.59
C SER A 498 8.22 -19.64 -24.33
N ILE A 499 9.37 -19.32 -23.76
CA ILE A 499 9.48 -18.49 -22.57
C ILE A 499 10.75 -17.65 -22.66
N SER A 500 10.64 -16.38 -22.27
CA SER A 500 11.79 -15.49 -22.16
C SER A 500 11.59 -14.49 -21.03
N VAL A 501 12.68 -14.10 -20.38
CA VAL A 501 12.67 -13.09 -19.33
C VAL A 501 13.37 -11.84 -19.84
N SER A 502 12.80 -10.68 -19.54
CA SER A 502 13.40 -9.37 -19.74
C SER A 502 13.66 -8.73 -18.38
N TRP A 503 14.88 -8.22 -18.19
CA TRP A 503 15.28 -7.45 -17.01
C TRP A 503 15.45 -5.96 -17.35
N ASP A 504 15.52 -5.12 -16.32
CA ASP A 504 15.65 -3.66 -16.48
C ASP A 504 17.09 -3.15 -16.64
N GLY A 505 18.09 -4.03 -16.60
CA GLY A 505 19.51 -3.65 -16.58
C GLY A 505 20.00 -3.11 -15.23
N TYR A 506 19.12 -3.00 -14.24
CA TYR A 506 19.41 -2.67 -12.83
C TYR A 506 19.23 -3.92 -11.95
N GLY A 507 19.38 -5.12 -12.51
CA GLY A 507 19.34 -6.34 -11.73
C GLY A 507 17.97 -6.82 -11.27
N ILE A 508 16.90 -6.40 -11.93
CA ILE A 508 15.54 -6.89 -11.62
C ILE A 508 14.89 -7.46 -12.88
N ALA A 509 14.46 -8.72 -12.82
CA ALA A 509 13.59 -9.28 -13.84
C ALA A 509 12.24 -8.54 -13.80
N ARG A 510 11.80 -7.95 -14.92
CA ARG A 510 10.58 -7.14 -14.98
C ARG A 510 9.46 -7.85 -15.70
N THR A 511 9.76 -8.46 -16.83
CA THR A 511 8.75 -9.08 -17.68
C THR A 511 9.14 -10.50 -17.98
N ILE A 512 8.19 -11.41 -17.89
CA ILE A 512 8.32 -12.76 -18.43
C ILE A 512 7.29 -12.92 -19.55
N ASN A 513 7.77 -13.33 -20.73
CA ASN A 513 6.95 -13.56 -21.91
C ASN A 513 6.80 -15.05 -22.12
N ILE A 514 5.56 -15.55 -22.20
CA ILE A 514 5.25 -16.98 -22.32
C ILE A 514 4.23 -17.13 -23.45
N ASP A 515 4.61 -17.81 -24.52
CA ASP A 515 3.78 -18.02 -25.72
C ASP A 515 3.09 -16.74 -26.21
N GLY A 516 3.85 -15.64 -26.26
CA GLY A 516 3.38 -14.33 -26.72
C GLY A 516 2.60 -13.50 -25.68
N ARG A 517 2.41 -14.00 -24.46
CA ARG A 517 1.75 -13.28 -23.36
C ARG A 517 2.78 -12.74 -22.36
N SER A 518 2.68 -11.47 -22.00
CA SER A 518 3.59 -10.81 -21.05
C SER A 518 3.01 -10.78 -19.63
N PHE A 519 3.84 -11.09 -18.64
CA PHE A 519 3.50 -11.09 -17.22
C PHE A 519 4.56 -10.34 -16.41
N ASP A 520 4.17 -9.83 -15.24
CA ASP A 520 5.11 -9.25 -14.27
C ASP A 520 5.99 -10.35 -13.67
N ALA A 521 7.30 -10.25 -13.87
CA ALA A 521 8.24 -11.31 -13.51
C ALA A 521 8.40 -11.49 -11.99
N GLN A 522 8.25 -10.43 -11.18
CA GLN A 522 8.35 -10.55 -9.72
C GLN A 522 7.10 -11.20 -9.13
N LYS A 523 5.91 -10.87 -9.63
CA LYS A 523 4.67 -11.56 -9.26
C LYS A 523 4.67 -13.01 -9.75
N PHE A 524 5.19 -13.26 -10.96
CA PHE A 524 5.38 -14.60 -11.48
C PHE A 524 6.29 -15.41 -10.56
N LYS A 525 7.45 -14.87 -10.18
CA LYS A 525 8.35 -15.50 -9.20
C LYS A 525 7.64 -15.88 -7.90
N ASN A 526 6.82 -14.98 -7.34
CA ASN A 526 6.14 -15.24 -6.09
C ASN A 526 5.13 -16.41 -6.22
N LEU A 527 4.36 -16.43 -7.30
CA LEU A 527 3.44 -17.54 -7.60
C LEU A 527 4.17 -18.84 -7.98
N PHE A 528 5.29 -18.73 -8.71
CA PHE A 528 6.19 -19.84 -8.99
C PHE A 528 6.65 -20.49 -7.69
N ASN A 529 7.16 -19.72 -6.74
CA ASN A 529 7.63 -20.24 -5.45
C ASN A 529 6.50 -20.83 -4.58
N MET A 530 5.24 -20.48 -4.86
CA MET A 530 4.08 -21.06 -4.20
C MET A 530 3.59 -22.34 -4.87
N ARG A 531 3.72 -22.45 -6.20
CA ARG A 531 3.10 -23.53 -6.99
C ARG A 531 4.07 -24.59 -7.49
N ALA A 532 5.31 -24.21 -7.79
CA ALA A 532 6.31 -25.11 -8.36
C ALA A 532 6.48 -26.35 -7.49
N PRO A 533 6.65 -27.55 -8.07
CA PRO A 533 6.71 -28.79 -7.29
C PRO A 533 7.96 -28.90 -6.40
N ALA A 534 7.89 -29.77 -5.41
CA ALA A 534 8.93 -30.12 -4.45
C ALA A 534 9.48 -28.91 -3.66
N ASN A 535 10.75 -28.59 -3.83
CA ASN A 535 11.41 -27.41 -3.27
C ASN A 535 11.96 -26.50 -4.38
N ILE A 536 11.47 -26.63 -5.62
CA ILE A 536 11.94 -25.84 -6.77
C ILE A 536 11.56 -24.37 -6.61
N GLN A 537 12.54 -23.47 -6.76
CA GLN A 537 12.37 -22.05 -6.44
C GLN A 537 13.18 -21.11 -7.33
N ILE A 538 12.70 -19.87 -7.41
CA ILE A 538 13.44 -18.71 -7.90
C ILE A 538 13.83 -17.87 -6.68
N LYS A 539 15.12 -17.59 -6.54
CA LYS A 539 15.72 -16.84 -5.42
C LYS A 539 16.05 -15.38 -5.80
N PRO A 540 16.08 -14.45 -4.84
CA PRO A 540 15.62 -14.61 -3.47
C PRO A 540 14.10 -14.84 -3.42
N ALA A 541 13.73 -15.77 -2.54
CA ALA A 541 12.35 -16.10 -2.26
C ALA A 541 11.85 -15.26 -1.08
N CYS A 542 10.55 -15.05 -1.07
CA CYS A 542 9.89 -14.14 -0.16
C CYS A 542 8.96 -14.90 0.78
N ASN A 543 8.60 -14.27 1.90
CA ASN A 543 7.42 -14.71 2.61
C ASN A 543 6.20 -14.54 1.69
N PRO A 544 5.40 -15.59 1.50
CA PRO A 544 4.22 -15.49 0.67
C PRO A 544 3.21 -14.51 1.31
N SER A 545 2.70 -13.57 0.50
CA SER A 545 1.69 -12.58 0.89
C SER A 545 0.55 -12.56 -0.14
N VAL A 546 -0.64 -12.13 0.30
CA VAL A 546 -1.82 -12.02 -0.57
C VAL A 546 -1.57 -11.09 -1.75
N GLU A 547 -0.87 -9.99 -1.50
CA GLU A 547 -0.65 -8.93 -2.48
C GLU A 547 0.51 -9.25 -3.43
N LEU A 548 1.32 -10.27 -3.10
CA LEU A 548 2.58 -10.59 -3.77
C LEU A 548 3.54 -9.38 -3.82
N ASP A 549 3.48 -8.53 -2.79
CA ASP A 549 4.14 -7.22 -2.65
C ASP A 549 5.59 -7.30 -2.12
N CYS A 550 6.21 -8.47 -2.21
CA CYS A 550 7.53 -8.68 -1.66
C CYS A 550 8.62 -7.75 -2.24
N SER A 551 9.41 -7.14 -1.36
CA SER A 551 10.56 -6.29 -1.69
C SER A 551 11.83 -7.03 -2.10
N SER A 552 11.93 -8.35 -1.88
CA SER A 552 13.13 -9.11 -2.26
C SER A 552 13.16 -9.30 -3.77
N TYR A 553 13.93 -8.48 -4.46
CA TYR A 553 14.06 -8.54 -5.91
C TYR A 553 14.81 -9.77 -6.37
N ALA A 554 14.30 -10.44 -7.40
CA ALA A 554 15.04 -11.49 -8.09
C ALA A 554 15.46 -11.06 -9.49
N LEU A 555 16.75 -11.28 -9.76
CA LEU A 555 17.24 -11.42 -11.11
C LEU A 555 17.24 -12.90 -11.45
N PHE A 556 16.46 -13.30 -12.44
CA PHE A 556 16.40 -14.67 -12.90
C PHE A 556 16.24 -14.72 -14.42
N ASN A 557 16.64 -15.83 -15.02
CA ASN A 557 16.40 -16.15 -16.40
C ASN A 557 15.85 -17.58 -16.49
N VAL A 558 15.45 -17.96 -17.70
CA VAL A 558 14.87 -19.26 -18.00
C VAL A 558 15.72 -19.96 -19.06
N GLU A 559 16.01 -21.23 -18.82
CA GLU A 559 16.64 -22.11 -19.79
C GLU A 559 15.58 -23.01 -20.42
N LYS A 560 15.70 -23.25 -21.73
CA LYS A 560 14.86 -24.19 -22.48
C LYS A 560 15.79 -25.20 -23.17
N ARG A 561 15.53 -26.49 -22.96
CA ARG A 561 16.25 -27.59 -23.62
C ARG A 561 15.31 -28.59 -24.27
#